data_AF-A0A949M0D5-F1
#
_entry.id   AF-A0A949M0D5-F1
#
_cell.length_a   1.000
_cell.length_b   1.000
_cell.length_c   1.000
_cell.angle_alpha   90.00
_cell.angle_beta   90.00
_cell.angle_gamma   90.00
#
_symmetry.space_group_name_H-M   'P 1'
#
loop_
_entity.id
_entity.type
_entity.pdbx_description
1 polymer ?
#
loop_
_entity_poly.entity_id
_entity_poly.type
_entity_poly.pdbx_seq_one_letter_code
_entity_poly.pdbx_strand_id
1 'polypeptide(L)'
;MDFYTLFPNLEPWVQNLAGVWPASVIKPSIWMFAAIEAVHLLTLGLLGGCVILLNFRLLGIGLTTEPISVVEKNLRLWLWVGVGGVLLTGVAIGMSNAEKLYTSPAFFVKMVSLAAGLIFSFGVTNAIAKSEGSISTGTKIAAVIAFVLWLASIGVFGAASGANPGTVHLVCAGYAILFAFGSKLPKIIGAAALASLVLVGWILTYGVWNVWDNYETVTQINIWFVRAAAVILVGLLGYDIFTSRSTETSPVVKLVALFSILSWVTIAAAGRWIGLS
;
A
#
# COMPACT_ATOMS: atom_id res chain seq x y z
N MET A 1 6.53 -11.98 11.90
CA MET A 1 5.40 -11.56 12.75
C MET A 1 4.15 -11.72 11.92
N ASP A 2 3.18 -12.40 12.50
CA ASP A 2 1.89 -12.77 11.92
C ASP A 2 0.87 -12.84 13.07
N PHE A 3 -0.40 -13.16 12.78
CA PHE A 3 -1.42 -13.20 13.83
C PHE A 3 -1.29 -14.43 14.74
N TYR A 4 -0.83 -15.57 14.22
CA TYR A 4 -0.58 -16.77 15.01
C TYR A 4 0.46 -16.54 16.10
N THR A 5 1.60 -15.94 15.75
CA THR A 5 2.67 -15.62 16.69
C THR A 5 2.25 -14.63 17.77
N LEU A 6 1.33 -13.71 17.46
CA LEU A 6 0.82 -12.74 18.44
C LEU A 6 -0.31 -13.28 19.32
N PHE A 7 -1.15 -14.16 18.78
CA PHE A 7 -2.39 -14.59 19.44
C PHE A 7 -2.63 -16.11 19.32
N PRO A 8 -1.68 -16.99 19.66
CA PRO A 8 -1.74 -18.43 19.31
C PRO A 8 -3.00 -19.14 19.85
N ASN A 9 -3.55 -18.66 20.97
CA ASN A 9 -4.75 -19.21 21.59
C ASN A 9 -6.04 -19.03 20.76
N LEU A 10 -6.00 -18.25 19.67
CA LEU A 10 -7.14 -18.10 18.75
C LEU A 10 -7.22 -19.21 17.70
N GLU A 11 -6.22 -20.09 17.60
CA GLU A 11 -6.18 -21.16 16.58
C GLU A 11 -7.47 -22.00 16.50
N PRO A 12 -8.07 -22.49 17.61
CA PRO A 12 -9.31 -23.26 17.51
C PRO A 12 -10.48 -22.46 16.93
N TRP A 13 -10.55 -21.17 17.24
CA TRP A 13 -11.56 -20.27 16.68
C TRP A 13 -11.31 -20.03 15.18
N VAL A 14 -10.05 -19.82 14.78
CA VAL A 14 -9.64 -19.63 13.38
C VAL A 14 -9.99 -20.84 12.52
N GLN A 15 -9.70 -22.06 13.00
CA GLN A 15 -10.02 -23.31 12.30
C GLN A 15 -11.53 -23.47 12.07
N ASN A 16 -12.35 -22.98 13.02
CA ASN A 16 -13.81 -23.04 12.89
C ASN A 16 -14.38 -22.05 11.85
N LEU A 17 -13.68 -20.97 11.50
CA LEU A 17 -14.22 -19.93 10.60
C LEU A 17 -14.63 -20.44 9.23
N ALA A 18 -13.93 -21.46 8.70
CA ALA A 18 -14.28 -22.06 7.41
C ALA A 18 -15.62 -22.81 7.43
N GLY A 19 -16.09 -23.24 8.62
CA GLY A 19 -17.38 -23.91 8.82
C GLY A 19 -18.55 -22.96 9.12
N VAL A 20 -18.30 -21.66 9.26
CA VAL A 20 -19.31 -20.65 9.61
C VAL A 20 -19.76 -19.90 8.34
N TRP A 21 -21.04 -19.50 8.28
CA TRP A 21 -21.54 -18.67 7.19
C TRP A 21 -20.82 -17.30 7.18
N PRO A 22 -20.42 -16.76 6.01
CA PRO A 22 -20.72 -17.25 4.66
C PRO A 22 -19.71 -18.28 4.11
N ALA A 23 -18.58 -18.53 4.79
CA ALA A 23 -17.51 -19.41 4.29
C ALA A 23 -17.97 -20.85 4.05
N SER A 24 -18.87 -21.39 4.88
CA SER A 24 -19.39 -22.76 4.74
C SER A 24 -20.08 -23.03 3.40
N VAL A 25 -20.64 -22.01 2.75
CA VAL A 25 -21.30 -22.11 1.44
C VAL A 25 -20.35 -21.72 0.31
N ILE A 26 -19.45 -20.76 0.56
CA ILE A 26 -18.52 -20.26 -0.45
C ILE A 26 -17.38 -21.25 -0.70
N LYS A 27 -16.71 -21.72 0.35
CA LYS A 27 -15.48 -22.53 0.27
C LYS A 27 -15.65 -23.80 -0.56
N PRO A 28 -16.79 -24.55 -0.50
CA PRO A 28 -16.98 -25.74 -1.34
C PRO A 28 -17.22 -25.44 -2.82
N SER A 29 -17.59 -24.21 -3.20
CA SER A 29 -17.98 -23.85 -4.56
C SER A 29 -16.91 -22.97 -5.23
N ILE A 30 -16.17 -23.55 -6.17
CA ILE A 30 -15.12 -22.83 -6.92
C ILE A 30 -15.67 -21.60 -7.66
N TRP A 31 -16.89 -21.68 -8.20
CA TRP A 31 -17.53 -20.58 -8.91
C TRP A 31 -17.93 -19.44 -7.98
N MET A 32 -18.46 -19.75 -6.78
CA MET A 32 -18.81 -18.72 -5.79
C MET A 32 -17.55 -18.04 -5.25
N PHE A 33 -16.52 -18.84 -4.94
CA PHE A 33 -15.25 -18.31 -4.47
C PHE A 33 -14.62 -17.38 -5.52
N ALA A 34 -14.49 -17.83 -6.77
CA ALA A 34 -13.95 -17.03 -7.87
C ALA A 34 -14.77 -15.75 -8.14
N ALA A 35 -16.11 -15.83 -8.08
CA ALA A 35 -16.97 -14.66 -8.26
C ALA A 35 -16.77 -13.62 -7.15
N ILE A 36 -16.64 -14.05 -5.90
CA ILE A 36 -16.39 -13.15 -4.76
C ILE A 36 -14.99 -12.52 -4.86
N GLU A 37 -13.97 -13.28 -5.27
CA GLU A 37 -12.64 -12.73 -5.53
C GLU A 37 -12.66 -11.68 -6.66
N ALA A 38 -13.39 -11.93 -7.74
CA ALA A 38 -13.54 -10.97 -8.82
C ALA A 38 -14.21 -9.67 -8.33
N VAL A 39 -15.29 -9.77 -7.55
CA VAL A 39 -15.95 -8.61 -6.93
C VAL A 39 -15.00 -7.88 -5.96
N HIS A 40 -14.20 -8.62 -5.19
CA HIS A 40 -13.20 -8.03 -4.29
C HIS A 40 -12.18 -7.19 -5.06
N LEU A 41 -11.67 -7.69 -6.20
CA LEU A 41 -10.72 -6.96 -7.03
C LEU A 41 -11.34 -5.73 -7.71
N LEU A 42 -12.57 -5.84 -8.19
CA LEU A 42 -13.30 -4.70 -8.79
C LEU A 42 -13.55 -3.59 -7.76
N THR A 43 -13.98 -3.95 -6.56
CA THR A 43 -14.22 -2.98 -5.47
C THR A 43 -12.91 -2.38 -4.96
N LEU A 44 -11.81 -3.15 -4.94
CA LEU A 44 -10.48 -2.64 -4.65
C LEU A 44 -9.99 -1.65 -5.73
N GLY A 45 -10.27 -1.92 -7.01
CA GLY A 45 -9.97 -1.01 -8.12
C GLY A 45 -10.73 0.31 -8.01
N LEU A 46 -12.03 0.25 -7.70
CA LEU A 46 -12.86 1.43 -7.44
C LEU A 46 -12.32 2.25 -6.26
N LEU A 47 -12.01 1.59 -5.15
CA LEU A 47 -11.45 2.18 -3.95
C LEU A 47 -10.10 2.85 -4.22
N GLY A 48 -9.20 2.14 -4.89
CA GLY A 48 -7.88 2.66 -5.29
C GLY A 48 -8.01 3.90 -6.18
N GLY A 49 -8.91 3.88 -7.17
CA GLY A 49 -9.20 5.04 -8.02
C GLY A 49 -9.63 6.27 -7.23
N CYS A 50 -10.56 6.10 -6.28
CA CYS A 50 -11.03 7.20 -5.43
C CYS A 50 -9.90 7.78 -4.56
N VAL A 51 -9.11 6.91 -3.93
CA VAL A 51 -7.98 7.32 -3.10
C VAL A 51 -6.94 8.06 -3.94
N ILE A 52 -6.56 7.53 -5.10
CA ILE A 52 -5.53 8.12 -5.96
C ILE A 52 -5.98 9.50 -6.46
N LEU A 53 -7.21 9.63 -6.97
CA LEU A 53 -7.71 10.90 -7.51
C LEU A 53 -7.73 12.02 -6.46
N LEU A 54 -8.26 11.75 -5.27
CA LEU A 54 -8.30 12.75 -4.20
C LEU A 54 -6.88 13.13 -3.73
N ASN A 55 -6.00 12.14 -3.56
CA ASN A 55 -4.65 12.41 -3.09
C ASN A 55 -3.76 13.07 -4.16
N PHE A 56 -3.97 12.79 -5.44
CA PHE A 56 -3.34 13.55 -6.53
C PHE A 56 -3.77 15.01 -6.48
N ARG A 57 -5.07 15.27 -6.30
CA ARG A 57 -5.56 16.64 -6.10
C ARG A 57 -4.86 17.35 -4.93
N LEU A 58 -4.69 16.65 -3.79
CA LEU A 58 -3.99 17.17 -2.60
C LEU A 58 -2.48 17.37 -2.84
N LEU A 59 -1.85 16.56 -3.69
CA LEU A 59 -0.47 16.74 -4.14
C LEU A 59 -0.31 17.97 -5.07
N GLY A 60 -1.41 18.55 -5.54
CA GLY A 60 -1.40 19.63 -6.55
C GLY A 60 -1.25 19.08 -7.97
N ILE A 61 -1.70 17.85 -8.21
CA ILE A 61 -1.55 17.12 -9.46
C ILE A 61 -2.93 16.66 -9.94
N GLY A 62 -3.36 17.07 -11.12
CA GLY A 62 -4.66 16.65 -11.68
C GLY A 62 -5.86 17.22 -10.93
N LEU A 63 -6.92 17.54 -11.68
CA LEU A 63 -8.14 18.19 -11.16
C LEU A 63 -7.85 19.50 -10.38
N THR A 64 -6.72 20.16 -10.61
CA THR A 64 -6.28 21.34 -9.84
C THR A 64 -7.14 22.58 -10.07
N THR A 65 -7.90 22.61 -11.16
CA THR A 65 -8.89 23.66 -11.44
C THR A 65 -10.12 23.59 -10.53
N GLU A 66 -10.37 22.42 -9.91
CA GLU A 66 -11.51 22.21 -9.02
C GLU A 66 -11.11 22.40 -7.55
N PRO A 67 -12.00 22.92 -6.69
CA PRO A 67 -11.80 22.93 -5.25
C PRO A 67 -11.63 21.52 -4.67
N ILE A 68 -10.83 21.40 -3.60
CA ILE A 68 -10.49 20.08 -3.03
C ILE A 68 -11.75 19.41 -2.46
N SER A 69 -12.64 20.19 -1.85
CA SER A 69 -13.91 19.66 -1.32
C SER A 69 -14.87 19.16 -2.40
N VAL A 70 -14.85 19.74 -3.60
CA VAL A 70 -15.68 19.31 -4.73
C VAL A 70 -15.23 17.93 -5.21
N VAL A 71 -13.93 17.72 -5.33
CA VAL A 71 -13.35 16.41 -5.68
C VAL A 71 -13.71 15.36 -4.62
N GLU A 72 -13.54 15.67 -3.32
CA GLU A 72 -13.92 14.74 -2.24
C GLU A 72 -15.42 14.40 -2.27
N LYS A 73 -16.29 15.41 -2.43
CA LYS A 73 -17.74 15.22 -2.45
C LYS A 73 -18.17 14.28 -3.57
N ASN A 74 -17.60 14.43 -4.76
CA ASN A 74 -17.91 13.61 -5.93
C ASN A 74 -17.39 12.17 -5.78
N LEU A 75 -16.29 11.96 -5.07
CA LEU A 75 -15.71 10.63 -4.83
C LEU A 75 -16.30 9.92 -3.60
N ARG A 76 -16.96 10.65 -2.69
CA ARG A 76 -17.37 10.14 -1.37
C ARG A 76 -18.23 8.88 -1.45
N LEU A 77 -19.26 8.86 -2.29
CA LEU A 77 -20.15 7.71 -2.42
C LEU A 77 -19.36 6.47 -2.89
N TRP A 78 -18.55 6.65 -3.92
CA TRP A 78 -17.73 5.59 -4.50
C TRP A 78 -16.66 5.07 -3.56
N LEU A 79 -16.08 5.95 -2.74
CA LEU A 79 -15.16 5.56 -1.66
C LEU A 79 -15.86 4.64 -0.65
N TRP A 80 -17.07 4.99 -0.19
CA TRP A 80 -17.84 4.16 0.73
C TRP A 80 -18.24 2.82 0.11
N VAL A 81 -18.69 2.81 -1.14
CA VAL A 81 -19.02 1.59 -1.89
C VAL A 81 -17.78 0.70 -2.02
N GLY A 82 -16.62 1.28 -2.36
CA GLY A 82 -15.36 0.56 -2.48
C GLY A 82 -14.92 -0.06 -1.16
N VAL A 83 -14.94 0.71 -0.06
CA VAL A 83 -14.58 0.21 1.29
C VAL A 83 -15.54 -0.88 1.74
N GLY A 84 -16.85 -0.64 1.63
CA GLY A 84 -17.86 -1.63 1.99
C GLY A 84 -17.69 -2.93 1.21
N GLY A 85 -17.50 -2.83 -0.11
CA GLY A 85 -17.25 -3.96 -0.99
C GLY A 85 -16.01 -4.76 -0.60
N VAL A 86 -14.86 -4.10 -0.41
CA VAL A 86 -13.59 -4.74 -0.02
C VAL A 86 -13.68 -5.41 1.35
N LEU A 87 -14.34 -4.79 2.32
CA LEU A 87 -14.49 -5.36 3.66
C LEU A 87 -15.42 -6.57 3.66
N LEU A 88 -16.60 -6.47 3.04
CA LEU A 88 -17.58 -7.56 3.02
C LEU A 88 -17.05 -8.78 2.27
N THR A 89 -16.50 -8.57 1.07
CA THR A 89 -15.90 -9.67 0.30
C THR A 89 -14.61 -10.19 0.94
N GLY A 90 -13.80 -9.31 1.53
CA GLY A 90 -12.55 -9.67 2.20
C GLY A 90 -12.78 -10.54 3.45
N VAL A 91 -13.83 -10.28 4.23
CA VAL A 91 -14.24 -11.15 5.35
C VAL A 91 -14.66 -12.53 4.84
N ALA A 92 -15.48 -12.59 3.79
CA ALA A 92 -15.94 -13.85 3.22
C ALA A 92 -14.78 -14.72 2.67
N ILE A 93 -13.87 -14.11 1.91
CA ILE A 93 -12.64 -14.76 1.41
C ILE A 93 -11.75 -15.17 2.60
N GLY A 94 -11.62 -14.28 3.59
CA GLY A 94 -10.78 -14.48 4.75
C GLY A 94 -11.20 -15.66 5.62
N MET A 95 -12.50 -15.75 5.91
CA MET A 95 -13.07 -16.89 6.64
C MET A 95 -12.87 -18.21 5.88
N SER A 96 -12.95 -18.20 4.54
CA SER A 96 -12.76 -19.40 3.72
C SER A 96 -11.32 -19.97 3.77
N ASN A 97 -10.33 -19.11 4.04
CA ASN A 97 -8.90 -19.45 4.08
C ASN A 97 -8.23 -19.07 5.41
N ALA A 98 -8.98 -19.07 6.50
CA ALA A 98 -8.58 -18.44 7.76
C ALA A 98 -7.24 -18.95 8.31
N GLU A 99 -7.00 -20.26 8.30
CA GLU A 99 -5.75 -20.86 8.78
C GLU A 99 -4.53 -20.37 8.01
N LYS A 100 -4.60 -20.34 6.67
CA LYS A 100 -3.52 -19.80 5.83
C LYS A 100 -3.24 -18.33 6.12
N LEU A 101 -4.30 -17.54 6.31
CA LEU A 101 -4.16 -16.11 6.58
C LEU A 101 -3.59 -15.83 7.96
N TYR A 102 -3.94 -16.66 8.94
CA TYR A 102 -3.55 -16.50 10.33
C TYR A 102 -2.04 -16.65 10.55
N THR A 103 -1.39 -17.52 9.77
CA THR A 103 0.06 -17.71 9.78
C THR A 103 0.80 -16.88 8.72
N SER A 104 0.10 -16.06 7.91
CA SER A 104 0.73 -15.29 6.83
C SER A 104 1.19 -13.90 7.29
N PRO A 105 2.51 -13.59 7.21
CA PRO A 105 3.01 -12.24 7.45
C PRO A 105 2.45 -11.22 6.45
N ALA A 106 2.22 -11.62 5.20
CA ALA A 106 1.64 -10.75 4.18
C ALA A 106 0.20 -10.36 4.54
N PHE A 107 -0.60 -11.28 5.10
CA PHE A 107 -1.94 -10.94 5.58
C PHE A 107 -1.90 -9.99 6.77
N PHE A 108 -0.98 -10.20 7.72
CA PHE A 108 -0.76 -9.27 8.83
C PHE A 108 -0.47 -7.86 8.31
N VAL A 109 0.48 -7.71 7.38
CA VAL A 109 0.80 -6.43 6.75
C VAL A 109 -0.44 -5.83 6.08
N LYS A 110 -1.19 -6.63 5.31
CA LYS A 110 -2.42 -6.18 4.64
C LYS A 110 -3.41 -5.57 5.63
N MET A 111 -3.62 -6.21 6.78
CA MET A 111 -4.59 -5.75 7.79
C MET A 111 -4.11 -4.50 8.55
N VAL A 112 -2.83 -4.42 8.92
CA VAL A 112 -2.29 -3.23 9.58
C VAL A 112 -2.24 -2.04 8.62
N SER A 113 -1.83 -2.25 7.36
CA SER A 113 -1.88 -1.22 6.33
C SER A 113 -3.32 -0.82 5.99
N LEU A 114 -4.29 -1.73 6.06
CA LEU A 114 -5.72 -1.41 5.86
C LEU A 114 -6.23 -0.47 6.94
N ALA A 115 -5.91 -0.74 8.21
CA ALA A 115 -6.23 0.18 9.30
C ALA A 115 -5.61 1.56 9.06
N ALA A 116 -4.32 1.61 8.70
CA ALA A 116 -3.65 2.87 8.36
C ALA A 116 -4.29 3.58 7.17
N GLY A 117 -4.60 2.86 6.08
CA GLY A 117 -5.21 3.39 4.86
C GLY A 117 -6.60 3.96 5.10
N LEU A 118 -7.41 3.29 5.94
CA LEU A 118 -8.73 3.80 6.34
C LEU A 118 -8.61 5.07 7.20
N ILE A 119 -7.67 5.11 8.16
CA ILE A 119 -7.42 6.32 8.95
C ILE A 119 -6.93 7.46 8.05
N PHE A 120 -5.97 7.19 7.15
CA PHE A 120 -5.52 8.19 6.18
C PHE A 120 -6.66 8.69 5.31
N SER A 121 -7.50 7.82 4.75
CA SER A 121 -8.61 8.23 3.88
C SER A 121 -9.67 9.03 4.64
N PHE A 122 -10.24 8.49 5.71
CA PHE A 122 -11.40 9.11 6.37
C PHE A 122 -11.02 10.12 7.46
N GLY A 123 -10.00 9.81 8.25
CA GLY A 123 -9.55 10.64 9.37
C GLY A 123 -8.60 11.77 8.96
N VAL A 124 -7.96 11.66 7.79
CA VAL A 124 -6.94 12.61 7.35
C VAL A 124 -7.29 13.29 6.03
N THR A 125 -7.21 12.62 4.89
CA THR A 125 -7.28 13.25 3.56
C THR A 125 -8.69 13.76 3.25
N ASN A 126 -9.75 13.02 3.59
CA ASN A 126 -11.13 13.52 3.48
C ASN A 126 -11.39 14.68 4.45
N ALA A 127 -10.78 14.67 5.63
CA ALA A 127 -10.93 15.77 6.59
C ALA A 127 -10.26 17.05 6.06
N ILE A 128 -9.02 16.94 5.58
CA ILE A 128 -8.27 18.03 4.93
C ILE A 128 -9.02 18.56 3.72
N ALA A 129 -9.59 17.67 2.90
CA ALA A 129 -10.34 18.06 1.71
C ALA A 129 -11.60 18.88 2.03
N LYS A 130 -12.36 18.47 3.06
CA LYS A 130 -13.55 19.20 3.51
C LYS A 130 -13.21 20.57 4.10
N SER A 131 -12.01 20.75 4.62
CA SER A 131 -11.52 22.02 5.17
C SER A 131 -10.58 22.77 4.23
N GLU A 132 -10.66 22.50 2.91
CA GLU A 132 -9.88 23.16 1.85
C GLU A 132 -8.37 23.27 2.17
N GLY A 133 -7.78 22.18 2.64
CA GLY A 133 -6.34 22.09 2.91
C GLY A 133 -5.94 22.46 4.35
N SER A 134 -6.85 22.99 5.17
CA SER A 134 -6.57 23.25 6.60
C SER A 134 -6.38 21.95 7.38
N ILE A 135 -5.49 21.96 8.37
CA ILE A 135 -5.16 20.76 9.18
C ILE A 135 -5.48 21.02 10.65
N SER A 136 -6.54 20.38 11.15
CA SER A 136 -6.90 20.40 12.57
C SER A 136 -5.94 19.57 13.44
N THR A 137 -5.95 19.77 14.76
CA THR A 137 -5.18 18.94 15.70
C THR A 137 -5.59 17.47 15.63
N GLY A 138 -6.88 17.17 15.52
CA GLY A 138 -7.38 15.79 15.38
C GLY A 138 -6.86 15.12 14.09
N THR A 139 -6.84 15.87 12.99
CA THR A 139 -6.27 15.42 11.71
C THR A 139 -4.79 15.10 11.81
N LYS A 140 -4.00 15.91 12.55
CA LYS A 140 -2.57 15.65 12.79
C LYS A 140 -2.37 14.37 13.60
N ILE A 141 -3.13 14.19 14.68
CA ILE A 141 -3.05 13.00 15.52
C ILE A 141 -3.39 11.75 14.69
N ALA A 142 -4.49 11.79 13.92
CA ALA A 142 -4.87 10.71 13.01
C ALA A 142 -3.78 10.40 11.97
N ALA A 143 -3.15 11.42 11.39
CA ALA A 143 -2.05 11.25 10.44
C ALA A 143 -0.83 10.57 11.08
N VAL A 144 -0.47 10.95 12.32
CA VAL A 144 0.63 10.31 13.06
C VAL A 144 0.31 8.85 13.36
N ILE A 145 -0.90 8.56 13.85
CA ILE A 145 -1.33 7.17 14.13
C ILE A 145 -1.27 6.32 12.86
N ALA A 146 -1.86 6.82 11.77
CA ALA A 146 -1.86 6.11 10.48
C ALA A 146 -0.44 5.89 9.96
N PHE A 147 0.42 6.91 10.07
CA PHE A 147 1.82 6.81 9.65
C PHE A 147 2.59 5.77 10.47
N VAL A 148 2.44 5.74 11.79
CA VAL A 148 3.11 4.76 12.67
C VAL A 148 2.64 3.34 12.35
N LEU A 149 1.33 3.13 12.18
CA LEU A 149 0.78 1.83 11.78
C LEU A 149 1.33 1.39 10.42
N TRP A 150 1.34 2.29 9.45
CA TRP A 150 1.86 2.00 8.13
C TRP A 150 3.36 1.70 8.16
N LEU A 151 4.16 2.47 8.90
CA LEU A 151 5.59 2.24 9.05
C LEU A 151 5.89 0.89 9.72
N ALA A 152 5.14 0.52 10.75
CA ALA A 152 5.22 -0.80 11.37
C ALA A 152 4.89 -1.91 10.37
N SER A 153 3.85 -1.73 9.55
CA SER A 153 3.49 -2.69 8.50
C SER A 153 4.59 -2.87 7.45
N ILE A 154 5.25 -1.78 7.02
CA ILE A 154 6.39 -1.86 6.10
C ILE A 154 7.58 -2.56 6.75
N GLY A 155 7.84 -2.30 8.02
CA GLY A 155 8.90 -2.96 8.78
C GLY A 155 8.73 -4.48 8.78
N VAL A 156 7.51 -4.96 9.04
CA VAL A 156 7.19 -6.39 8.94
C VAL A 156 7.31 -6.87 7.50
N PHE A 157 6.76 -6.12 6.54
CA PHE A 157 6.74 -6.54 5.13
C PHE A 157 8.15 -6.74 4.58
N GLY A 158 9.06 -5.77 4.82
CA GLY A 158 10.43 -5.81 4.34
C GLY A 158 11.36 -6.76 5.09
N ALA A 159 10.92 -7.35 6.20
CA ALA A 159 11.70 -8.32 6.99
C ALA A 159 11.18 -9.76 6.85
N ALA A 160 9.89 -9.95 6.55
CA ALA A 160 9.29 -11.29 6.47
C ALA A 160 9.76 -12.04 5.20
N SER A 161 10.41 -13.20 5.39
CA SER A 161 10.74 -14.09 4.27
C SER A 161 9.47 -14.52 3.53
N GLY A 162 9.55 -14.64 2.20
CA GLY A 162 8.38 -14.93 1.35
C GLY A 162 7.44 -13.74 1.10
N ALA A 163 7.45 -12.70 1.94
CA ALA A 163 6.64 -11.49 1.76
C ALA A 163 7.48 -10.28 1.32
N ASN A 164 8.75 -10.20 1.73
CA ASN A 164 9.63 -9.06 1.50
C ASN A 164 9.79 -8.59 0.05
N PRO A 165 9.69 -9.42 -1.00
CA PRO A 165 9.81 -8.89 -2.35
C PRO A 165 8.58 -8.04 -2.71
N GLY A 166 7.50 -8.12 -1.94
CA GLY A 166 6.35 -7.24 -2.06
C GLY A 166 6.63 -5.77 -1.80
N THR A 167 7.69 -5.44 -1.05
CA THR A 167 8.14 -4.05 -0.89
C THR A 167 8.53 -3.38 -2.21
N VAL A 168 8.87 -4.16 -3.25
CA VAL A 168 9.18 -3.63 -4.59
C VAL A 168 8.00 -2.85 -5.18
N HIS A 169 6.76 -3.26 -4.89
CA HIS A 169 5.56 -2.60 -5.43
C HIS A 169 5.42 -1.16 -4.92
N LEU A 170 5.76 -0.93 -3.65
CA LEU A 170 5.74 0.42 -3.06
C LEU A 170 6.82 1.30 -3.69
N VAL A 171 8.02 0.75 -3.88
CA VAL A 171 9.14 1.46 -4.53
C VAL A 171 8.76 1.80 -5.96
N CYS A 172 8.26 0.85 -6.74
CA CYS A 172 7.78 1.08 -8.10
C CYS A 172 6.67 2.14 -8.16
N ALA A 173 5.69 2.08 -7.25
CA ALA A 173 4.61 3.07 -7.21
C ALA A 173 5.14 4.48 -6.92
N GLY A 174 6.05 4.64 -5.96
CA GLY A 174 6.62 5.96 -5.68
C GLY A 174 7.52 6.47 -6.80
N TYR A 175 8.31 5.61 -7.46
CA TYR A 175 9.04 6.01 -8.67
C TYR A 175 8.10 6.38 -9.83
N ALA A 176 6.96 5.69 -9.98
CA ALA A 176 5.95 6.07 -10.96
C ALA A 176 5.38 7.46 -10.67
N ILE A 177 5.10 7.79 -9.40
CA ILE A 177 4.67 9.13 -8.98
C ILE A 177 5.77 10.17 -9.29
N LEU A 178 7.03 9.87 -8.95
CA LEU A 178 8.18 10.74 -9.25
C LEU A 178 8.31 10.99 -10.75
N PHE A 179 8.23 9.96 -11.60
CA PHE A 179 8.39 10.09 -13.04
C PHE A 179 7.20 10.71 -13.76
N ALA A 180 5.99 10.51 -13.24
CA ALA A 180 4.82 11.21 -13.75
C ALA A 180 4.89 12.70 -13.38
N PHE A 181 5.18 13.03 -12.12
CA PHE A 181 4.84 14.35 -11.58
C PHE A 181 5.97 15.14 -10.89
N GLY A 182 7.10 14.51 -10.64
CA GLY A 182 8.28 15.17 -10.08
C GLY A 182 8.85 16.28 -10.96
N SER A 183 9.72 17.11 -10.40
CA SER A 183 10.42 18.13 -11.18
C SER A 183 11.52 17.51 -12.05
N LYS A 184 12.04 18.27 -13.02
CA LYS A 184 12.96 17.74 -14.03
C LYS A 184 14.21 17.10 -13.42
N LEU A 185 14.79 17.71 -12.38
CA LEU A 185 16.04 17.25 -11.80
C LEU A 185 15.86 15.93 -11.01
N PRO A 186 14.92 15.80 -10.05
CA PRO A 186 14.68 14.54 -9.35
C PRO A 186 14.24 13.40 -10.26
N LYS A 187 13.52 13.69 -11.36
CA LYS A 187 13.24 12.69 -12.40
C LYS A 187 14.51 12.14 -13.04
N ILE A 188 15.43 13.01 -13.45
CA ILE A 188 16.69 12.60 -14.08
C ILE A 188 17.54 11.80 -13.09
N ILE A 189 17.71 12.31 -11.85
CA ILE A 189 18.48 11.62 -10.81
C ILE A 189 17.84 10.27 -10.48
N GLY A 190 16.53 10.23 -10.32
CA GLY A 190 15.78 9.01 -10.04
C GLY A 190 15.91 7.97 -11.16
N ALA A 191 15.83 8.39 -12.41
CA ALA A 191 15.98 7.52 -13.57
C ALA A 191 17.41 6.96 -13.67
N ALA A 192 18.42 7.82 -13.51
CA ALA A 192 19.82 7.40 -13.51
C ALA A 192 20.11 6.41 -12.37
N ALA A 193 19.69 6.74 -11.15
CA ALA A 193 19.89 5.88 -9.98
C ALA A 193 19.19 4.53 -10.11
N LEU A 194 17.93 4.52 -10.57
CA LEU A 194 17.17 3.28 -10.77
C LEU A 194 17.81 2.41 -11.86
N ALA A 195 18.22 3.02 -12.99
CA ALA A 195 18.93 2.30 -14.05
C ALA A 195 20.26 1.72 -13.57
N SER A 196 21.04 2.47 -12.80
CA SER A 196 22.27 1.98 -12.18
C SER A 196 22.02 0.82 -11.22
N LEU A 197 21.03 0.93 -10.34
CA LEU A 197 20.68 -0.16 -9.41
C LEU A 197 20.25 -1.42 -10.16
N VAL A 198 19.39 -1.30 -11.18
CA VAL A 198 18.96 -2.45 -11.98
C VAL A 198 20.14 -3.09 -12.72
N LEU A 199 20.98 -2.27 -13.37
CA LEU A 199 22.14 -2.77 -14.11
C LEU A 199 23.16 -3.45 -13.21
N VAL A 200 23.54 -2.82 -12.10
CA VAL A 200 24.50 -3.40 -11.14
C VAL A 200 23.91 -4.65 -10.49
N GLY A 201 22.62 -4.63 -10.12
CA GLY A 201 21.94 -5.79 -9.54
C GLY A 201 21.92 -6.97 -10.51
N TRP A 202 21.69 -6.70 -11.80
CA TRP A 202 21.74 -7.72 -12.85
C TRP A 202 23.16 -8.29 -13.03
N ILE A 203 24.19 -7.45 -13.08
CA ILE A 203 25.60 -7.90 -13.16
C ILE A 203 25.97 -8.76 -11.95
N LEU A 204 25.59 -8.35 -10.75
CA LEU A 204 25.86 -9.12 -9.54
C LEU A 204 25.12 -10.47 -9.54
N THR A 205 23.87 -10.49 -10.00
CA THR A 205 22.98 -11.68 -9.97
C THR A 205 23.28 -12.71 -11.05
N TYR A 206 23.74 -12.29 -12.23
CA TYR A 206 23.96 -13.19 -13.36
C TYR A 206 25.42 -13.30 -13.79
N GLY A 207 26.25 -12.30 -13.47
CA GLY A 207 27.66 -12.26 -13.83
C GLY A 207 28.60 -12.70 -12.71
N VAL A 208 28.40 -12.19 -11.48
CA VAL A 208 29.32 -12.46 -10.35
C VAL A 208 28.85 -13.64 -9.50
N TRP A 209 27.62 -13.56 -8.99
CA TRP A 209 27.01 -14.57 -8.14
C TRP A 209 25.83 -15.15 -8.88
N ASN A 210 26.06 -16.15 -9.73
CA ASN A 210 25.00 -16.77 -10.50
C ASN A 210 23.86 -17.24 -9.57
N VAL A 211 22.64 -16.77 -9.85
CA VAL A 211 21.43 -17.02 -9.03
C VAL A 211 21.13 -18.49 -8.80
N TRP A 212 21.45 -19.36 -9.75
CA TRP A 212 21.16 -20.78 -9.66
C TRP A 212 22.02 -21.48 -8.59
N ASP A 213 23.23 -20.98 -8.38
CA ASP A 213 24.20 -21.55 -7.43
C ASP A 213 24.25 -20.78 -6.10
N ASN A 214 23.83 -19.50 -6.09
CA ASN A 214 24.00 -18.58 -4.96
C ASN A 214 22.70 -17.89 -4.55
N TYR A 215 21.59 -18.64 -4.54
CA TYR A 215 20.24 -18.10 -4.33
C TYR A 215 20.11 -17.19 -3.10
N GLU A 216 20.64 -17.59 -1.94
CA GLU A 216 20.52 -16.82 -0.70
C GLU A 216 21.28 -15.49 -0.76
N THR A 217 22.53 -15.53 -1.23
CA THR A 217 23.37 -14.34 -1.44
C THR A 217 22.71 -13.37 -2.43
N VAL A 218 22.22 -13.87 -3.56
CA VAL A 218 21.51 -13.07 -4.57
C VAL A 218 20.23 -12.46 -4.00
N THR A 219 19.48 -13.22 -3.20
CA THR A 219 18.26 -12.72 -2.55
C THR A 219 18.59 -11.55 -1.61
N GLN A 220 19.65 -11.67 -0.80
CA GLN A 220 20.09 -10.58 0.08
C GLN A 220 20.54 -9.34 -0.70
N ILE A 221 21.29 -9.54 -1.80
CA ILE A 221 21.68 -8.44 -2.71
C ILE A 221 20.42 -7.73 -3.21
N ASN A 222 19.44 -8.45 -3.76
CA ASN A 222 18.22 -7.86 -4.29
C ASN A 222 17.42 -7.09 -3.23
N ILE A 223 17.33 -7.60 -2.00
CA ILE A 223 16.68 -6.90 -0.88
C ILE A 223 17.36 -5.56 -0.60
N TRP A 224 18.70 -5.52 -0.53
CA TRP A 224 19.44 -4.28 -0.29
C TRP A 224 19.32 -3.28 -1.43
N PHE A 225 19.22 -3.76 -2.68
CA PHE A 225 18.98 -2.91 -3.85
C PHE A 225 17.61 -2.24 -3.79
N VAL A 226 16.56 -2.99 -3.41
CA VAL A 226 15.21 -2.42 -3.20
C VAL A 226 15.22 -1.39 -2.07
N ARG A 227 15.95 -1.64 -0.97
CA ARG A 227 16.11 -0.68 0.13
C ARG A 227 16.85 0.58 -0.30
N ALA A 228 17.94 0.45 -1.06
CA ALA A 228 18.67 1.58 -1.61
C ALA A 228 17.79 2.42 -2.54
N ALA A 229 17.03 1.79 -3.44
CA ALA A 229 16.05 2.45 -4.29
C ALA A 229 14.99 3.19 -3.47
N ALA A 230 14.48 2.59 -2.39
CA ALA A 230 13.52 3.24 -1.50
C ALA A 230 14.10 4.49 -0.81
N VAL A 231 15.33 4.42 -0.30
CA VAL A 231 15.99 5.58 0.35
C VAL A 231 16.20 6.73 -0.62
N ILE A 232 16.68 6.42 -1.84
CA ILE A 232 16.87 7.42 -2.91
C ILE A 232 15.53 8.05 -3.25
N LEU A 233 14.50 7.24 -3.45
CA LEU A 233 13.15 7.70 -3.75
C LEU A 233 12.58 8.64 -2.68
N VAL A 234 12.72 8.29 -1.40
CA VAL A 234 12.29 9.13 -0.27
C VAL A 234 13.02 10.48 -0.30
N GLY A 235 14.33 10.48 -0.54
CA GLY A 235 15.11 11.71 -0.68
C GLY A 235 14.65 12.59 -1.84
N LEU A 236 14.38 11.99 -3.01
CA LEU A 236 13.97 12.70 -4.22
C LEU A 236 12.54 13.26 -4.11
N LEU A 237 11.58 12.46 -3.66
CA LEU A 237 10.20 12.92 -3.42
C LEU A 237 10.15 13.97 -2.31
N GLY A 238 10.93 13.79 -1.25
CA GLY A 238 11.09 14.79 -0.19
C GLY A 238 11.62 16.11 -0.75
N TYR A 239 12.72 16.07 -1.50
CA TYR A 239 13.26 17.25 -2.17
C TYR A 239 12.21 17.94 -3.04
N ASP A 240 11.51 17.20 -3.90
CA ASP A 240 10.45 17.77 -4.76
C ASP A 240 9.33 18.42 -3.94
N ILE A 241 8.83 17.76 -2.90
CA ILE A 241 7.73 18.28 -2.08
C ILE A 241 8.13 19.57 -1.34
N PHE A 242 9.35 19.64 -0.81
CA PHE A 242 9.81 20.79 -0.02
C PHE A 242 10.40 21.93 -0.85
N THR A 243 10.81 21.68 -2.09
CA THR A 243 11.35 22.72 -2.99
C THR A 243 10.38 23.17 -4.08
N SER A 244 9.32 22.40 -4.35
CA SER A 244 8.27 22.78 -5.30
C SER A 244 7.60 24.08 -4.89
N ARG A 245 7.65 25.08 -5.77
CA ARG A 245 7.06 26.41 -5.58
C ARG A 245 5.53 26.45 -5.73
N SER A 246 4.87 25.30 -5.89
CA SER A 246 3.41 25.26 -6.03
C SER A 246 2.73 25.64 -4.70
N THR A 247 1.98 26.73 -4.73
CA THR A 247 1.39 27.40 -3.56
C THR A 247 0.03 26.85 -3.12
N GLU A 248 -0.59 25.94 -3.88
CA GLU A 248 -1.97 25.48 -3.59
C GLU A 248 -2.09 24.69 -2.28
N THR A 249 -1.16 23.78 -2.01
CA THR A 249 -1.21 22.94 -0.81
C THR A 249 0.13 22.92 -0.09
N SER A 250 0.09 22.89 1.24
CA SER A 250 1.31 22.87 2.06
C SER A 250 2.11 21.56 1.85
N PRO A 251 3.45 21.58 2.03
CA PRO A 251 4.26 20.36 1.94
C PRO A 251 3.79 19.22 2.84
N VAL A 252 3.22 19.54 4.00
CA VAL A 252 2.66 18.54 4.94
C VAL A 252 1.45 17.83 4.33
N VAL A 253 0.55 18.57 3.67
CA VAL A 253 -0.60 17.97 2.97
C VAL A 253 -0.12 17.05 1.85
N LYS A 254 0.90 17.46 1.10
CA LYS A 254 1.50 16.64 0.03
C LYS A 254 2.11 15.35 0.58
N LEU A 255 2.85 15.41 1.69
CA LEU A 255 3.39 14.21 2.35
C LEU A 255 2.29 13.26 2.82
N VAL A 256 1.27 13.79 3.48
CA VAL A 256 0.11 12.99 3.92
C VAL A 256 -0.57 12.30 2.74
N ALA A 257 -0.76 13.01 1.63
CA ALA A 257 -1.37 12.44 0.44
C ALA A 257 -0.51 11.32 -0.18
N LEU A 258 0.81 11.52 -0.22
CA LEU A 258 1.76 10.48 -0.66
C LEU A 258 1.70 9.24 0.26
N PHE A 259 1.73 9.43 1.58
CA PHE A 259 1.63 8.31 2.54
C PHE A 259 0.29 7.59 2.44
N SER A 260 -0.81 8.31 2.22
CA SER A 260 -2.11 7.70 1.95
C SER A 260 -2.06 6.80 0.72
N ILE A 261 -1.57 7.29 -0.42
CA ILE A 261 -1.44 6.47 -1.64
C ILE A 261 -0.57 5.24 -1.39
N LEU A 262 0.62 5.42 -0.82
CA LEU A 262 1.55 4.32 -0.59
C LEU A 262 1.00 3.30 0.42
N SER A 263 0.21 3.73 1.41
CA SER A 263 -0.48 2.80 2.33
C SER A 263 -1.48 1.90 1.58
N TRP A 264 -2.24 2.45 0.63
CA TRP A 264 -3.16 1.67 -0.19
C TRP A 264 -2.44 0.75 -1.18
N VAL A 265 -1.33 1.21 -1.77
CA VAL A 265 -0.43 0.34 -2.55
C VAL A 265 0.10 -0.81 -1.70
N THR A 266 0.42 -0.56 -0.42
CA THR A 266 0.90 -1.60 0.51
C THR A 266 -0.15 -2.68 0.73
N ILE A 267 -1.43 -2.31 0.90
CA ILE A 267 -2.55 -3.26 1.05
C ILE A 267 -2.68 -4.14 -0.19
N ALA A 268 -2.66 -3.54 -1.38
CA ALA A 268 -2.77 -4.25 -2.65
C ALA A 268 -1.58 -5.19 -2.88
N ALA A 269 -0.37 -4.69 -2.64
CA ALA A 269 0.87 -5.47 -2.74
C ALA A 269 0.83 -6.64 -1.76
N ALA A 270 0.57 -6.42 -0.49
CA ALA A 270 0.47 -7.47 0.52
C ALA A 270 -0.55 -8.55 0.12
N GLY A 271 -1.69 -8.16 -0.46
CA GLY A 271 -2.68 -9.08 -1.03
C GLY A 271 -2.11 -10.07 -2.05
N ARG A 272 -1.22 -9.62 -2.95
CA ARG A 272 -0.55 -10.48 -3.94
C ARG A 272 0.36 -11.52 -3.28
N TRP A 273 1.02 -11.14 -2.19
CA TRP A 273 2.02 -11.97 -1.50
C TRP A 273 1.43 -12.95 -0.48
N ILE A 274 0.16 -12.82 -0.12
CA ILE A 274 -0.58 -13.86 0.62
C ILE A 274 -0.61 -15.19 -0.17
N GLY A 275 -0.70 -15.13 -1.49
CA GLY A 275 -0.73 -16.34 -2.33
C GLY A 275 0.59 -17.12 -2.33
N LEU A 276 1.70 -16.45 -2.03
CA LEU A 276 3.08 -16.93 -2.20
C LEU A 276 3.82 -17.12 -0.86
N SER A 277 3.18 -16.76 0.26
CA SER A 277 3.68 -16.96 1.63
C SER A 277 2.95 -18.08 2.33
#